data_AF-A0A480B2N1-F1
#
_entry.id   AF-A0A480B2N1-F1
#
_cell.length_a   1.000
_cell.length_b   1.000
_cell.length_c   1.000
_cell.angle_alpha   90.00
_cell.angle_beta   90.00
_cell.angle_gamma   90.00
#
_symmetry.space_group_name_H-M   'P 1'
#
loop_
_entity.id
_entity.type
_entity.pdbx_description
1 polymer ?
#
loop_
_entity_poly.entity_id
_entity_poly.type
_entity_poly.pdbx_seq_one_letter_code
_entity_poly.pdbx_strand_id
1 'polypeptide(L)'
;MAFLPQFNNDLFISYRRTSNAGEDPWVDNFCETVELRLRDLVSPQIKLWKDKEQLEAGKAWRPEIAEAVDSTGIFLAVISRTYFDSDECRKELDRFLGRLKSADGRDGRRLVPIYKHPTKPDQEVPRELAEIGHHEFFNLDPKPWRELDPKRDYNDYQERLGRVVFDLMTALEELQGQQKKLALGKVFIANVGPELQQERERLRTDLRQRGFLVVPENEYLWNADDHRERITRDLGEALLCIHLVQRQASIEPLTPARARLQLELAHAEMKQRGRPAPLVWIQPAAATDASTRSLMDYIESDLANDGVDYLQGSLEDLKTLMLDKLPKPTPKAPPKPREVAVLVEDGDLADLGPLKTLLADKLGVEPRPLKFSRATPKDEERLARTLAACPQAIIFWHRQSEDWVFDLMDLDALADRLGPERLCIVAAGEGSDEKASFTTKKARMVNAVVSNGEAELRRFLDGAA
;
A
#
# COMPACT_ATOMS: atom_id res chain seq x y z
N MET A 1 -10.20 16.86 -2.63
CA MET A 1 -9.65 15.51 -2.87
C MET A 1 -9.30 14.87 -1.53
N ALA A 2 -8.98 13.57 -1.48
CA ALA A 2 -8.37 12.94 -0.30
C ALA A 2 -6.88 13.34 -0.19
N PHE A 3 -6.28 13.20 1.00
CA PHE A 3 -4.86 13.46 1.24
C PHE A 3 -3.94 12.44 0.56
N LEU A 4 -4.36 11.18 0.52
CA LEU A 4 -3.73 10.07 -0.18
C LEU A 4 -4.28 10.00 -1.61
N PRO A 5 -3.60 10.57 -2.62
CA PRO A 5 -4.16 10.79 -3.95
C PRO A 5 -4.67 9.54 -4.67
N GLN A 6 -4.13 8.36 -4.37
CA GLN A 6 -4.54 7.10 -5.00
C GLN A 6 -5.86 6.51 -4.47
N PHE A 7 -6.40 7.07 -3.39
CA PHE A 7 -7.60 6.60 -2.72
C PHE A 7 -8.71 7.64 -2.78
N ASN A 8 -9.96 7.18 -2.84
CA ASN A 8 -11.13 8.06 -2.76
C ASN A 8 -11.30 8.61 -1.33
N ASN A 9 -10.95 7.80 -0.33
CA ASN A 9 -10.98 8.14 1.09
C ASN A 9 -9.63 7.81 1.73
N ASP A 10 -9.21 8.64 2.69
CA ASP A 10 -7.99 8.39 3.44
C ASP A 10 -8.22 7.29 4.48
N LEU A 11 -9.34 7.41 5.20
CA LEU A 11 -9.76 6.51 6.26
C LEU A 11 -11.13 5.90 5.95
N PHE A 12 -11.29 4.61 6.23
CA PHE A 12 -12.56 3.90 6.26
C PHE A 12 -12.81 3.42 7.68
N ILE A 13 -13.97 3.74 8.25
CA ILE A 13 -14.32 3.33 9.60
C ILE A 13 -15.34 2.20 9.54
N SER A 14 -14.92 1.04 10.03
CA SER A 14 -15.80 -0.11 10.25
C SER A 14 -16.15 -0.20 11.73
N TYR A 15 -17.45 -0.18 12.03
CA TYR A 15 -17.96 -0.24 13.40
C TYR A 15 -19.37 -0.82 13.44
N ARG A 16 -19.76 -1.37 14.59
CA ARG A 16 -21.15 -1.79 14.79
C ARG A 16 -22.01 -0.60 15.17
N ARG A 17 -23.06 -0.32 14.41
CA ARG A 17 -24.00 0.80 14.67
C ARG A 17 -24.66 0.78 16.03
N THR A 18 -24.96 -0.38 16.60
CA THR A 18 -25.52 -0.48 17.96
C THR A 18 -24.58 0.09 19.02
N SER A 19 -23.27 0.16 18.73
CA SER A 19 -22.30 0.86 19.58
C SER A 19 -22.52 2.39 19.63
N ASN A 20 -23.43 2.92 18.81
CA ASN A 20 -23.75 4.33 18.65
C ASN A 20 -25.24 4.63 18.89
N ALA A 21 -26.03 3.65 19.32
CA ALA A 21 -27.50 3.73 19.46
C ALA A 21 -27.96 4.22 20.85
N GLY A 22 -27.09 4.88 21.62
CA GLY A 22 -27.38 5.42 22.96
C GLY A 22 -27.47 6.94 22.99
N GLU A 23 -27.69 7.51 24.19
CA GLU A 23 -27.75 8.98 24.39
C GLU A 23 -26.42 9.69 24.07
N ASP A 24 -25.29 8.97 24.11
CA ASP A 24 -23.97 9.46 23.71
C ASP A 24 -23.47 8.63 22.52
N PRO A 25 -23.41 9.21 21.30
CA PRO A 25 -22.96 8.50 20.11
C PRO A 25 -21.43 8.40 20.11
N TRP A 26 -20.90 7.48 20.93
CA TRP A 26 -19.46 7.32 21.20
C TRP A 26 -18.63 7.25 19.93
N VAL A 27 -19.05 6.45 18.95
CA VAL A 27 -18.28 6.26 17.72
C VAL A 27 -18.31 7.54 16.89
N ASP A 28 -19.46 8.20 16.78
CA ASP A 28 -19.54 9.46 16.01
C ASP A 28 -18.64 10.55 16.62
N ASN A 29 -18.71 10.73 17.93
CA ASN A 29 -17.90 11.72 18.66
C ASN A 29 -16.40 11.42 18.54
N PHE A 30 -16.03 10.14 18.65
CA PHE A 30 -14.67 9.68 18.43
C PHE A 30 -14.19 10.03 17.01
N CYS A 31 -14.97 9.67 15.99
CA CYS A 31 -14.60 9.86 14.58
C CYS A 31 -14.51 11.34 14.23
N GLU A 32 -15.45 12.16 14.70
CA GLU A 32 -15.45 13.62 14.47
C GLU A 32 -14.20 14.26 15.09
N THR A 33 -13.83 13.88 16.31
CA THR A 33 -12.64 14.41 16.97
C THR A 33 -11.36 13.99 16.24
N VAL A 34 -11.27 12.72 15.80
CA VAL A 34 -10.14 12.23 14.99
C VAL A 34 -10.06 13.01 13.67
N GLU A 35 -11.16 13.15 12.95
CA GLU A 35 -11.19 13.87 11.67
C GLU A 35 -10.77 15.33 11.81
N LEU A 36 -11.28 16.04 12.83
CA LEU A 36 -10.89 17.43 13.11
C LEU A 36 -9.40 17.56 13.41
N ARG A 37 -8.85 16.68 14.27
CA ARG A 37 -7.43 16.72 14.61
C ARG A 37 -6.53 16.35 13.43
N LEU A 38 -6.90 15.35 12.63
CA LEU A 38 -6.14 15.01 11.43
C LEU A 38 -6.19 16.14 10.40
N ARG A 39 -7.31 16.86 10.27
CA ARG A 39 -7.41 18.01 9.38
C ARG A 39 -6.52 19.18 9.80
N ASP A 40 -6.40 19.40 11.11
CA ASP A 40 -5.53 20.42 11.70
C ASP A 40 -4.04 20.05 11.61
N LEU A 41 -3.70 18.81 11.96
CA LEU A 41 -2.31 18.35 12.06
C LEU A 41 -1.70 17.89 10.73
N VAL A 42 -2.49 17.31 9.82
CA VAL A 42 -2.01 16.72 8.56
C VAL A 42 -2.41 17.56 7.36
N SER A 43 -3.72 17.68 7.11
CA SER A 43 -4.22 18.39 5.95
C SER A 43 -5.73 18.62 6.02
N PRO A 44 -6.25 19.81 5.66
CA PRO A 44 -7.69 20.04 5.56
C PRO A 44 -8.37 19.16 4.50
N GLN A 45 -7.60 18.46 3.66
CA GLN A 45 -8.08 17.55 2.62
C GLN A 45 -8.34 16.12 3.13
N ILE A 46 -8.12 15.83 4.41
CA ILE A 46 -8.41 14.50 4.98
C ILE A 46 -9.88 14.14 4.76
N LYS A 47 -10.10 12.99 4.12
CA LYS A 47 -11.39 12.39 3.83
C LYS A 47 -11.61 11.12 4.61
N LEU A 48 -12.64 11.14 5.43
CA LEU A 48 -13.07 10.01 6.21
C LEU A 48 -14.38 9.45 5.66
N TRP A 49 -14.42 8.14 5.46
CA TRP A 49 -15.64 7.42 5.10
C TRP A 49 -16.15 6.62 6.28
N LYS A 50 -17.46 6.74 6.54
CA LYS A 50 -18.17 6.04 7.61
C LYS A 50 -19.55 5.62 7.11
N ASP A 51 -19.95 4.38 7.37
CA ASP A 51 -21.25 3.87 6.93
C ASP A 51 -22.41 4.44 7.77
N LYS A 52 -23.20 5.35 7.18
CA LYS A 52 -24.34 6.02 7.85
C LYS A 52 -25.74 5.45 7.54
N GLU A 53 -25.93 4.57 6.54
CA GLU A 53 -27.27 4.09 6.13
C GLU A 53 -27.60 2.61 6.42
N GLN A 54 -28.80 2.32 6.97
CA GLN A 54 -29.32 0.95 7.13
C GLN A 54 -29.31 0.17 5.80
N LEU A 55 -28.72 -1.03 5.81
CA LEU A 55 -29.23 -2.10 4.96
C LEU A 55 -30.59 -2.50 5.54
N GLU A 56 -31.68 -2.17 4.86
CA GLU A 56 -32.96 -2.85 5.13
C GLU A 56 -32.75 -4.35 4.91
N ALA A 57 -33.19 -5.16 5.87
CA ALA A 57 -33.08 -6.61 5.78
C ALA A 57 -33.64 -7.10 4.43
N GLY A 58 -32.79 -7.76 3.62
CA GLY A 58 -33.14 -8.25 2.29
C GLY A 58 -32.52 -7.47 1.12
N LYS A 59 -31.80 -6.36 1.34
CA LYS A 59 -31.02 -5.68 0.28
C LYS A 59 -29.59 -6.22 0.19
N ALA A 60 -29.13 -6.45 -1.04
CA ALA A 60 -27.78 -6.89 -1.34
C ALA A 60 -26.74 -5.91 -0.80
N TRP A 61 -25.56 -6.43 -0.43
CA TRP A 61 -24.35 -5.65 -0.10
C TRP A 61 -24.17 -4.50 -1.10
N ARG A 62 -24.16 -3.24 -0.63
CA ARG A 62 -24.10 -2.08 -1.53
C ARG A 62 -22.74 -2.03 -2.23
N PRO A 63 -22.71 -1.92 -3.57
CA PRO A 63 -21.46 -1.75 -4.33
C PRO A 63 -20.60 -0.58 -3.81
N GLU A 64 -21.24 0.47 -3.33
CA GLU A 64 -20.62 1.68 -2.77
C GLU A 64 -19.70 1.39 -1.56
N ILE A 65 -20.11 0.48 -0.66
CA ILE A 65 -19.31 0.12 0.52
C ILE A 65 -18.10 -0.70 0.10
N ALA A 66 -18.29 -1.66 -0.82
CA ALA A 66 -17.19 -2.44 -1.38
C ALA A 66 -16.15 -1.55 -2.07
N GLU A 67 -16.61 -0.57 -2.85
CA GLU A 67 -15.75 0.42 -3.51
C GLU A 67 -15.03 1.32 -2.50
N ALA A 68 -15.73 1.78 -1.45
CA ALA A 68 -15.14 2.58 -0.40
C ALA A 68 -14.03 1.82 0.34
N VAL A 69 -14.25 0.54 0.68
CA VAL A 69 -13.22 -0.32 1.30
C VAL A 69 -12.02 -0.50 0.37
N ASP A 70 -12.27 -0.77 -0.92
CA ASP A 70 -11.21 -0.99 -1.90
C ASP A 70 -10.35 0.26 -2.17
N SER A 71 -11.00 1.43 -2.12
CA SER A 71 -10.42 2.75 -2.40
C SER A 71 -10.14 3.56 -1.12
N THR A 72 -9.60 2.86 -0.12
CA THR A 72 -9.14 3.46 1.15
C THR A 72 -7.69 3.06 1.47
N GLY A 73 -6.94 4.02 2.03
CA GLY A 73 -5.58 3.78 2.52
C GLY A 73 -5.50 3.17 3.92
N ILE A 74 -6.29 3.69 4.87
CA ILE A 74 -6.30 3.23 6.27
C ILE A 74 -7.67 2.70 6.67
N PHE A 75 -7.73 1.45 7.11
CA PHE A 75 -8.94 0.85 7.66
C PHE A 75 -8.92 0.93 9.18
N LEU A 76 -9.91 1.61 9.77
CA LEU A 76 -10.08 1.79 11.19
C LEU A 76 -11.17 0.84 11.69
N ALA A 77 -10.77 -0.26 12.34
CA ALA A 77 -11.71 -1.26 12.87
C ALA A 77 -12.06 -0.92 14.33
N VAL A 78 -13.24 -0.34 14.56
CA VAL A 78 -13.74 -0.04 15.91
C VAL A 78 -14.46 -1.27 16.48
N ILE A 79 -13.68 -2.12 17.14
CA ILE A 79 -14.08 -3.42 17.65
C ILE A 79 -14.81 -3.25 18.98
N SER A 80 -16.14 -3.36 18.94
CA SER A 80 -16.96 -3.58 20.12
C SER A 80 -17.15 -5.07 20.38
N ARG A 81 -17.64 -5.43 21.56
CA ARG A 81 -17.91 -6.83 21.98
C ARG A 81 -18.79 -7.63 21.00
N THR A 82 -19.54 -6.95 20.15
CA THR A 82 -20.48 -7.56 19.18
C THR A 82 -20.10 -7.24 17.72
N TYR A 83 -18.93 -6.66 17.49
CA TYR A 83 -18.43 -6.30 16.16
C TYR A 83 -18.44 -7.51 15.22
N PHE A 84 -17.86 -8.62 15.69
CA PHE A 84 -17.85 -9.88 14.96
C PHE A 84 -19.21 -10.59 14.96
N ASP A 85 -20.27 -10.07 15.56
CA ASP A 85 -21.62 -10.63 15.36
C ASP A 85 -22.29 -10.05 14.10
N SER A 86 -21.70 -9.03 13.47
CA SER A 86 -22.19 -8.42 12.23
C SER A 86 -21.47 -9.02 11.02
N ASP A 87 -22.25 -9.62 10.11
CA ASP A 87 -21.75 -10.11 8.84
C ASP A 87 -21.18 -8.98 7.98
N GLU A 88 -21.70 -7.77 8.12
CA GLU A 88 -21.22 -6.59 7.43
C GLU A 88 -19.81 -6.20 7.87
N CYS A 89 -19.59 -6.05 9.17
CA CYS A 89 -18.27 -5.76 9.74
C CYS A 89 -17.25 -6.85 9.36
N ARG A 90 -17.65 -8.13 9.38
CA ARG A 90 -16.80 -9.25 8.92
C ARG A 90 -16.43 -9.13 7.45
N LYS A 91 -17.41 -8.85 6.57
CA LYS A 91 -17.18 -8.72 5.11
C LYS A 91 -16.26 -7.56 4.78
N GLU A 92 -16.40 -6.42 5.46
CA GLU A 92 -15.51 -5.25 5.29
C GLU A 92 -14.08 -5.58 5.69
N LEU A 93 -13.91 -6.15 6.89
CA LEU A 93 -12.60 -6.51 7.40
C LEU A 93 -11.93 -7.57 6.53
N ASP A 94 -12.64 -8.64 6.16
CA ASP A 94 -12.13 -9.70 5.29
C ASP A 94 -11.70 -9.14 3.92
N ARG A 95 -12.53 -8.28 3.32
CA ARG A 95 -12.20 -7.62 2.06
C ARG A 95 -10.94 -6.77 2.18
N PHE A 96 -10.82 -5.96 3.23
CA PHE A 96 -9.65 -5.13 3.45
C PHE A 96 -8.39 -5.97 3.72
N LEU A 97 -8.49 -7.04 4.51
CA LEU A 97 -7.39 -7.98 4.74
C LEU A 97 -6.94 -8.66 3.45
N GLY A 98 -7.87 -9.03 2.57
CA GLY A 98 -7.55 -9.55 1.24
C GLY A 98 -6.72 -8.56 0.41
N ARG A 99 -7.07 -7.26 0.47
CA ARG A 99 -6.28 -6.19 -0.18
C ARG A 99 -4.92 -6.04 0.49
N LEU A 100 -4.85 -5.99 1.81
CA LEU A 100 -3.62 -5.82 2.59
C LEU A 100 -2.60 -6.93 2.31
N LYS A 101 -3.06 -8.17 2.09
CA LYS A 101 -2.20 -9.33 1.79
C LYS A 101 -1.65 -9.35 0.36
N SER A 102 -2.25 -8.61 -0.57
CA SER A 102 -1.81 -8.56 -1.97
C SER A 102 -0.43 -7.87 -2.12
N ALA A 103 0.29 -8.18 -3.21
CA ALA A 103 1.61 -7.61 -3.47
C ALA A 103 1.61 -6.06 -3.52
N ASP A 104 0.50 -5.45 -3.92
CA ASP A 104 0.32 -3.99 -3.94
C ASP A 104 -0.22 -3.42 -2.62
N GLY A 105 -0.72 -4.28 -1.73
CA GLY A 105 -1.40 -3.87 -0.50
C GLY A 105 -0.52 -3.78 0.74
N ARG A 106 0.54 -4.59 0.83
CA ARG A 106 1.38 -4.67 2.04
C ARG A 106 2.06 -3.35 2.39
N ASP A 107 2.52 -2.61 1.38
CA ASP A 107 3.16 -1.32 1.60
C ASP A 107 2.14 -0.17 1.52
N GLY A 108 1.14 -0.25 0.64
CA GLY A 108 0.24 0.88 0.34
C GLY A 108 -0.98 1.08 1.25
N ARG A 109 -1.21 0.23 2.25
CA ARG A 109 -2.38 0.29 3.14
C ARG A 109 -2.03 0.01 4.60
N ARG A 110 -2.88 0.43 5.54
CA ARG A 110 -2.75 0.15 6.98
C ARG A 110 -4.08 -0.27 7.58
N LEU A 111 -4.03 -1.23 8.51
CA LEU A 111 -5.16 -1.62 9.35
C LEU A 111 -4.86 -1.13 10.77
N VAL A 112 -5.79 -0.38 11.36
CA VAL A 112 -5.68 0.19 12.70
C VAL A 112 -6.84 -0.32 13.56
N PRO A 113 -6.60 -1.30 14.45
CA PRO A 113 -7.63 -1.81 15.34
C PRO A 113 -7.82 -0.90 16.57
N ILE A 114 -9.09 -0.62 16.89
CA ILE A 114 -9.50 0.12 18.07
C ILE A 114 -10.51 -0.73 18.84
N TYR A 115 -10.10 -1.30 19.96
CA TYR A 115 -10.98 -2.06 20.82
C TYR A 115 -11.74 -1.12 21.76
N LYS A 116 -13.01 -0.86 21.43
CA LYS A 116 -13.94 -0.17 22.34
C LYS A 116 -14.23 -1.02 23.58
N HIS A 117 -14.40 -2.33 23.39
CA HIS A 117 -14.59 -3.31 24.46
C HIS A 117 -13.63 -4.48 24.26
N PRO A 118 -13.33 -5.27 25.31
CA PRO A 118 -12.71 -6.58 25.09
C PRO A 118 -13.64 -7.47 24.28
N THR A 119 -13.06 -8.37 23.50
CA THR A 119 -13.80 -9.40 22.76
C THR A 119 -14.44 -10.42 23.71
N LYS A 120 -15.40 -11.21 23.24
CA LYS A 120 -15.95 -12.31 24.04
C LYS A 120 -14.85 -13.38 24.21
N PRO A 121 -14.80 -14.12 25.34
CA PRO A 121 -13.78 -15.14 25.58
C PRO A 121 -13.64 -16.18 24.46
N ASP A 122 -14.76 -16.60 23.86
CA ASP A 122 -14.80 -17.60 22.79
C ASP A 122 -14.94 -16.97 21.39
N GLN A 123 -14.70 -15.65 21.26
CA GLN A 123 -14.77 -14.97 19.98
C GLN A 123 -13.54 -15.30 19.15
N GLU A 124 -13.74 -15.93 17.99
CA GLU A 124 -12.69 -16.04 16.98
C GLU A 124 -12.34 -14.64 16.45
N VAL A 125 -11.08 -14.26 16.60
CA VAL A 125 -10.51 -13.00 16.10
C VAL A 125 -9.48 -13.33 15.02
N PRO A 126 -9.51 -12.68 13.84
CA PRO A 126 -8.49 -12.85 12.82
C PRO A 126 -7.08 -12.69 13.36
N ARG A 127 -6.16 -13.58 12.98
CA ARG A 127 -4.78 -13.61 13.47
C ARG A 127 -4.03 -12.29 13.19
N GLU A 128 -4.36 -11.64 12.08
CA GLU A 128 -3.79 -10.36 11.69
C GLU A 128 -4.03 -9.28 12.75
N LEU A 129 -5.20 -9.28 13.41
CA LEU A 129 -5.50 -8.34 14.49
C LEU A 129 -4.72 -8.62 15.78
N ALA A 130 -4.18 -9.83 15.95
CA ALA A 130 -3.34 -10.17 17.10
C ALA A 130 -1.87 -9.78 16.88
N GLU A 131 -1.44 -9.66 15.62
CA GLU A 131 -0.08 -9.30 15.23
C GLU A 131 0.09 -7.79 15.01
N ILE A 132 -1.01 -7.04 14.89
CA ILE A 132 -1.02 -5.59 14.70
C ILE A 132 -1.23 -4.89 16.03
N GLY A 133 -0.43 -3.86 16.31
CA GLY A 133 -0.63 -2.99 17.48
C GLY A 133 -2.01 -2.34 17.46
N HIS A 134 -2.67 -2.29 18.61
CA HIS A 134 -4.03 -1.79 18.74
C HIS A 134 -4.20 -0.78 19.88
N HIS A 135 -5.31 -0.03 19.81
CA HIS A 135 -5.70 0.88 20.88
C HIS A 135 -6.88 0.31 21.66
N GLU A 136 -6.91 0.53 22.97
CA GLU A 136 -7.97 0.04 23.87
C GLU A 136 -8.69 1.21 24.52
N PHE A 137 -10.01 1.24 24.46
CA PHE A 137 -10.87 2.23 25.11
C PHE A 137 -11.71 1.60 26.22
N PHE A 138 -11.08 0.70 26.98
CA PHE A 138 -11.62 0.08 28.18
C PHE A 138 -10.48 -0.15 29.18
N ASN A 139 -10.86 -0.43 30.43
CA ASN A 139 -9.97 -0.82 31.51
C ASN A 139 -10.38 -2.22 31.99
N LEU A 140 -9.44 -3.16 32.01
CA LEU A 140 -9.66 -4.52 32.52
C LEU A 140 -9.72 -4.55 34.05
N ASP A 141 -9.01 -3.61 34.69
CA ASP A 141 -8.92 -3.49 36.14
C ASP A 141 -9.47 -2.13 36.61
N PRO A 142 -10.28 -2.10 37.70
CA PRO A 142 -10.72 -3.26 38.48
C PRO A 142 -11.72 -4.15 37.71
N LYS A 143 -11.77 -5.45 38.03
CA LYS A 143 -12.79 -6.37 37.49
C LYS A 143 -14.17 -6.10 38.11
N PRO A 144 -15.27 -6.23 37.35
CA PRO A 144 -15.34 -6.51 35.91
C PRO A 144 -14.82 -5.34 35.07
N TRP A 145 -14.31 -5.61 33.87
CA TRP A 145 -13.81 -4.57 32.97
C TRP A 145 -14.86 -3.47 32.76
N ARG A 146 -14.40 -2.24 32.55
CA ARG A 146 -15.25 -1.07 32.29
C ARG A 146 -14.84 -0.36 31.01
N GLU A 147 -15.82 0.08 30.24
CA GLU A 147 -15.60 0.99 29.10
C GLU A 147 -15.03 2.33 29.60
N LEU A 148 -14.16 2.92 28.79
CA LEU A 148 -13.60 4.25 29.03
C LEU A 148 -14.59 5.33 28.60
N ASP A 149 -15.12 6.06 29.57
CA ASP A 149 -16.14 7.08 29.32
C ASP A 149 -15.48 8.42 28.94
N PRO A 150 -15.83 9.05 27.80
CA PRO A 150 -15.20 10.29 27.35
C PRO A 150 -15.33 11.47 28.31
N LYS A 151 -16.36 11.49 29.17
CA LYS A 151 -16.65 12.57 30.12
C LYS A 151 -16.06 12.27 31.49
N ARG A 152 -16.33 11.08 32.03
CA ARG A 152 -15.86 10.68 33.38
C ARG A 152 -14.36 10.38 33.38
N ASP A 153 -13.86 9.74 32.34
CA ASP A 153 -12.47 9.32 32.21
C ASP A 153 -11.70 10.24 31.24
N TYR A 154 -12.06 11.54 31.20
CA TYR A 154 -11.62 12.52 30.19
C TYR A 154 -10.13 12.52 29.89
N ASN A 155 -9.27 12.62 30.91
CA ASN A 155 -7.82 12.70 30.70
C ASN A 155 -7.25 11.44 30.04
N ASP A 156 -7.61 10.26 30.54
CA ASP A 156 -7.17 8.96 29.98
C ASP A 156 -7.73 8.78 28.56
N TYR A 157 -9.01 9.12 28.35
CA TYR A 157 -9.63 9.09 27.03
C TYR A 157 -8.91 9.99 26.03
N GLN A 158 -8.61 11.24 26.40
CA GLN A 158 -7.90 12.19 25.54
C GLN A 158 -6.46 11.77 25.26
N GLU A 159 -5.78 11.15 26.22
CA GLU A 159 -4.45 10.59 26.02
C GLU A 159 -4.46 9.44 25.00
N ARG A 160 -5.37 8.47 25.17
CA ARG A 160 -5.51 7.34 24.23
C ARG A 160 -5.95 7.80 22.84
N LEU A 161 -6.86 8.77 22.77
CA LEU A 161 -7.25 9.41 21.52
C LEU A 161 -6.07 10.14 20.86
N GLY A 162 -5.25 10.83 21.64
CA GLY A 162 -4.04 11.48 21.16
C GLY A 162 -3.06 10.49 20.52
N ARG A 163 -2.87 9.31 21.12
CA ARG A 163 -2.06 8.23 20.56
C ARG A 163 -2.64 7.73 19.23
N VAL A 164 -3.94 7.50 19.15
CA VAL A 164 -4.60 7.09 17.89
C VAL A 164 -4.38 8.12 16.79
N VAL A 165 -4.57 9.41 17.10
CA VAL A 165 -4.37 10.49 16.13
C VAL A 165 -2.92 10.55 15.67
N PHE A 166 -1.95 10.39 16.58
CA PHE A 166 -0.54 10.38 16.26
C PHE A 166 -0.15 9.20 15.35
N ASP A 167 -0.67 8.00 15.64
CA ASP A 167 -0.40 6.81 14.82
C ASP A 167 -1.05 6.92 13.44
N LEU A 168 -2.26 7.49 13.35
CA LEU A 168 -2.92 7.78 12.07
C LEU A 168 -2.18 8.85 11.27
N MET A 169 -1.72 9.92 11.91
CA MET A 169 -0.88 10.96 11.29
C MET A 169 0.37 10.33 10.68
N THR A 170 1.10 9.55 11.47
CA THR A 170 2.32 8.86 11.04
C THR A 170 2.03 7.92 9.87
N ALA A 171 0.97 7.10 9.97
CA ALA A 171 0.55 6.21 8.90
C ALA A 171 0.20 6.95 7.60
N LEU A 172 -0.52 8.08 7.68
CA LEU A 172 -0.86 8.91 6.52
C LEU A 172 0.39 9.47 5.83
N GLU A 173 1.32 10.02 6.61
CA GLU A 173 2.57 10.61 6.10
C GLU A 173 3.48 9.55 5.49
N GLU A 174 3.61 8.38 6.12
CA GLU A 174 4.35 7.25 5.57
C GLU A 174 3.77 6.78 4.24
N LEU A 175 2.44 6.59 4.19
CA LEU A 175 1.75 6.18 2.98
C LEU A 175 1.94 7.23 1.88
N GLN A 176 1.80 8.52 2.19
CA GLN A 176 2.05 9.58 1.21
C GLN A 176 3.50 9.58 0.73
N GLY A 177 4.47 9.39 1.62
CA GLY A 177 5.89 9.29 1.27
C GLY A 177 6.20 8.10 0.36
N GLN A 178 5.58 6.94 0.63
CA GLN A 178 5.70 5.75 -0.22
C GLN A 178 5.05 5.96 -1.59
N GLN A 179 3.88 6.60 -1.65
CA GLN A 179 3.23 6.97 -2.91
C GLN A 179 4.11 7.88 -3.75
N LYS A 180 4.73 8.88 -3.12
CA LYS A 180 5.68 9.78 -3.80
C LYS A 180 6.89 9.03 -4.36
N LYS A 181 7.39 8.00 -3.66
CA LYS A 181 8.50 7.15 -4.11
C LYS A 181 8.12 6.19 -5.25
N LEU A 182 6.89 5.67 -5.22
CA LEU A 182 6.38 4.71 -6.20
C LEU A 182 5.73 5.37 -7.42
N ALA A 183 5.58 6.70 -7.41
CA ALA A 183 4.94 7.43 -8.48
C ALA A 183 5.66 7.24 -9.83
N LEU A 184 4.89 7.06 -10.90
CA LEU A 184 5.39 6.95 -12.27
C LEU A 184 5.95 8.27 -12.81
N GLY A 185 5.69 9.38 -12.11
CA GLY A 185 6.13 10.72 -12.44
C GLY A 185 5.08 11.76 -12.06
N LYS A 186 5.33 13.01 -12.46
CA LYS A 186 4.40 14.13 -12.26
C LYS A 186 3.73 14.50 -13.57
N VAL A 187 2.46 14.87 -13.52
CA VAL A 187 1.71 15.44 -14.65
C VAL A 187 1.20 16.81 -14.23
N PHE A 188 1.43 17.81 -15.07
CA PHE A 188 0.94 19.15 -14.83
C PHE A 188 -0.47 19.30 -15.40
N ILE A 189 -1.41 19.78 -14.59
CA ILE A 189 -2.74 20.18 -15.04
C ILE A 189 -2.97 21.64 -14.67
N ALA A 190 -3.08 22.51 -15.67
CA ALA A 190 -3.24 23.95 -15.44
C ALA A 190 -4.43 24.27 -14.55
N ASN A 191 -4.30 25.40 -13.86
CA ASN A 191 -5.40 26.04 -13.16
C ASN A 191 -6.43 26.51 -14.18
N VAL A 192 -7.70 26.30 -13.85
CA VAL A 192 -8.85 26.61 -14.70
C VAL A 192 -9.82 27.52 -13.95
N GLY A 193 -10.73 28.16 -14.67
CA GLY A 193 -11.85 28.87 -14.05
C GLY A 193 -12.85 27.90 -13.41
N PRO A 194 -13.77 28.41 -12.56
CA PRO A 194 -14.77 27.59 -11.86
C PRO A 194 -15.56 26.65 -12.78
N GLU A 195 -15.78 27.06 -14.03
CA GLU A 195 -16.59 26.36 -15.02
C GLU A 195 -16.01 25.01 -15.47
N LEU A 196 -14.68 24.83 -15.40
CA LEU A 196 -13.99 23.59 -15.79
C LEU A 196 -13.39 22.83 -14.61
N GLN A 197 -13.68 23.27 -13.38
CA GLN A 197 -13.07 22.68 -12.19
C GLN A 197 -13.50 21.22 -12.00
N GLN A 198 -14.73 20.86 -12.39
CA GLN A 198 -15.19 19.47 -12.29
C GLN A 198 -14.41 18.54 -13.23
N GLU A 199 -14.22 18.95 -14.48
CA GLU A 199 -13.45 18.21 -15.49
C GLU A 199 -11.99 18.07 -15.07
N ARG A 200 -11.39 19.15 -14.55
CA ARG A 200 -10.04 19.13 -14.00
C ARG A 200 -9.89 18.12 -12.87
N GLU A 201 -10.80 18.11 -11.91
CA GLU A 201 -10.76 17.17 -10.78
C GLU A 201 -10.94 15.71 -11.22
N ARG A 202 -11.75 15.45 -12.26
CA ARG A 202 -11.86 14.11 -12.87
C ARG A 202 -10.52 13.65 -13.42
N LEU A 203 -9.82 14.50 -14.20
CA LEU A 203 -8.50 14.16 -14.74
C LEU A 203 -7.45 13.96 -13.62
N ARG A 204 -7.47 14.81 -12.59
CA ARG A 204 -6.58 14.65 -11.43
C ARG A 204 -6.78 13.29 -10.78
N THR A 205 -8.03 12.89 -10.58
CA THR A 205 -8.39 11.61 -9.96
C THR A 205 -7.90 10.44 -10.82
N ASP A 206 -8.18 10.46 -12.13
CA ASP A 206 -7.80 9.38 -13.05
C ASP A 206 -6.27 9.19 -13.13
N LEU A 207 -5.51 10.28 -13.17
CA LEU A 207 -4.04 10.23 -13.19
C LEU A 207 -3.47 9.66 -11.90
N ARG A 208 -4.02 10.06 -10.76
CA ARG A 208 -3.58 9.59 -9.44
C ARG A 208 -3.88 8.11 -9.23
N GLN A 209 -5.06 7.64 -9.64
CA GLN A 209 -5.40 6.21 -9.63
C GLN A 209 -4.47 5.37 -10.50
N ARG A 210 -3.84 5.98 -11.50
CA ARG A 210 -2.86 5.35 -12.40
C ARG A 210 -1.41 5.49 -11.92
N GLY A 211 -1.20 6.04 -10.72
CA GLY A 211 0.13 6.14 -10.09
C GLY A 211 0.93 7.38 -10.46
N PHE A 212 0.30 8.42 -11.02
CA PHE A 212 0.95 9.71 -11.27
C PHE A 212 0.68 10.71 -10.14
N LEU A 213 1.68 11.51 -9.80
CA LEU A 213 1.46 12.72 -9.02
C LEU A 213 0.96 13.82 -9.94
N VAL A 214 0.11 14.71 -9.43
CA VAL A 214 -0.44 15.81 -10.23
C VAL A 214 -0.06 17.14 -9.62
N VAL A 215 0.60 17.97 -10.44
CA VAL A 215 1.02 19.33 -10.10
C VAL A 215 0.19 20.37 -10.88
N PRO A 216 -0.04 21.57 -10.33
CA PRO A 216 0.30 21.95 -8.98
C PRO A 216 -0.53 21.18 -7.94
N GLU A 217 0.06 20.99 -6.75
CA GLU A 217 -0.64 20.40 -5.60
C GLU A 217 -1.66 21.39 -5.01
N ASN A 218 -1.33 22.69 -5.00
CA ASN A 218 -2.15 23.78 -4.50
C ASN A 218 -2.31 24.87 -5.57
N GLU A 219 -3.41 25.62 -5.53
CA GLU A 219 -3.62 26.74 -6.46
C GLU A 219 -2.53 27.81 -6.33
N TYR A 220 -2.13 28.41 -7.46
CA TYR A 220 -1.13 29.46 -7.45
C TYR A 220 -1.71 30.77 -6.91
N LEU A 221 -0.91 31.45 -6.09
CA LEU A 221 -1.20 32.82 -5.68
C LEU A 221 -0.80 33.76 -6.82
N TRP A 222 -1.72 33.99 -7.76
CA TRP A 222 -1.48 34.77 -8.99
C TRP A 222 -0.98 36.20 -8.77
N ASN A 223 -1.20 36.78 -7.59
CA ASN A 223 -0.75 38.13 -7.25
C ASN A 223 0.58 38.14 -6.48
N ALA A 224 1.15 36.98 -6.15
CA ALA A 224 2.47 36.89 -5.55
C ALA A 224 3.54 37.09 -6.63
N ASP A 225 4.64 37.75 -6.29
CA ASP A 225 5.73 38.04 -7.24
C ASP A 225 6.38 36.77 -7.80
N ASP A 226 6.30 35.66 -7.07
CA ASP A 226 6.95 34.38 -7.39
C ASP A 226 6.06 33.38 -8.17
N HIS A 227 4.81 33.75 -8.54
CA HIS A 227 3.88 32.82 -9.18
C HIS A 227 4.45 32.17 -10.45
N ARG A 228 5.16 32.96 -11.27
CA ARG A 228 5.78 32.49 -12.52
C ARG A 228 6.91 31.48 -12.26
N GLU A 229 7.71 31.70 -11.21
CA GLU A 229 8.76 30.76 -10.82
C GLU A 229 8.18 29.45 -10.30
N ARG A 230 7.09 29.51 -9.52
CA ARG A 230 6.37 28.32 -9.04
C ARG A 230 5.79 27.50 -10.19
N ILE A 231 5.12 28.15 -11.14
CA ILE A 231 4.59 27.50 -12.34
C ILE A 231 5.74 26.81 -13.10
N THR A 232 6.83 27.53 -13.36
CA THR A 232 7.98 27.00 -14.10
C THR A 232 8.62 25.79 -13.39
N ARG A 233 8.69 25.81 -12.06
CA ARG A 233 9.18 24.67 -11.26
C ARG A 233 8.32 23.44 -11.45
N ASP A 234 7.00 23.57 -11.30
CA ASP A 234 6.07 22.46 -11.45
C ASP A 234 6.08 21.89 -12.88
N LEU A 235 6.15 22.76 -13.89
CA LEU A 235 6.33 22.38 -15.29
C LEU A 235 7.65 21.61 -15.51
N GLY A 236 8.74 22.05 -14.89
CA GLY A 236 10.06 21.43 -15.00
C GLY A 236 10.11 20.01 -14.47
N GLU A 237 9.23 19.65 -13.53
CA GLU A 237 9.13 18.30 -12.98
C GLU A 237 8.11 17.40 -13.70
N ALA A 238 7.21 17.98 -14.49
CA ALA A 238 6.10 17.26 -15.13
C ALA A 238 6.49 16.54 -16.42
N LEU A 239 6.13 15.26 -16.55
CA LEU A 239 6.33 14.47 -17.77
C LEU A 239 5.44 14.92 -18.94
N LEU A 240 4.28 15.50 -18.63
CA LEU A 240 3.29 15.98 -19.58
C LEU A 240 2.53 17.17 -18.96
N CYS A 241 2.12 18.12 -19.80
CA CYS A 241 1.25 19.23 -19.43
C CYS A 241 -0.12 19.08 -20.08
N ILE A 242 -1.18 19.35 -19.33
CA ILE A 242 -2.56 19.25 -19.79
C ILE A 242 -3.30 20.53 -19.43
N HIS A 243 -3.88 21.18 -20.44
CA HIS A 243 -4.61 22.42 -20.30
C HIS A 243 -6.06 22.25 -20.75
N LEU A 244 -7.00 22.55 -19.86
CA LEU A 244 -8.42 22.65 -20.19
C LEU A 244 -8.76 24.11 -20.42
N VAL A 245 -9.29 24.42 -21.59
CA VAL A 245 -9.54 25.79 -22.01
C VAL A 245 -11.01 25.96 -22.35
N GLN A 246 -11.67 26.91 -21.69
CA GLN A 246 -13.07 27.22 -21.95
C GLN A 246 -13.23 28.15 -23.15
N ARG A 247 -14.31 27.95 -23.91
CA ARG A 247 -14.70 28.85 -25.02
C ARG A 247 -15.65 29.95 -24.57
N GLN A 248 -16.35 29.73 -23.46
CA GLN A 248 -17.32 30.67 -22.91
C GLN A 248 -16.66 31.65 -21.94
N ALA A 249 -17.35 32.74 -21.63
CA ALA A 249 -16.90 33.69 -20.63
C ALA A 249 -16.80 33.02 -19.25
N SER A 250 -15.74 33.35 -18.52
CA SER A 250 -15.56 32.92 -17.13
C SER A 250 -16.12 33.98 -16.18
N ILE A 251 -16.62 33.54 -15.03
CA ILE A 251 -16.93 34.43 -13.90
C ILE A 251 -15.66 35.15 -13.42
N GLU A 252 -14.48 34.53 -13.59
CA GLU A 252 -13.19 35.13 -13.29
C GLU A 252 -12.57 35.80 -14.54
N PRO A 253 -12.51 37.15 -14.62
CA PRO A 253 -12.14 37.84 -15.86
C PRO A 253 -10.71 37.57 -16.35
N LEU A 254 -9.79 37.25 -15.45
CA LEU A 254 -8.38 36.99 -15.76
C LEU A 254 -8.11 35.55 -16.23
N THR A 255 -9.11 34.66 -16.23
CA THR A 255 -8.91 33.25 -16.58
C THR A 255 -8.28 33.05 -17.97
N PRO A 256 -8.72 33.75 -19.05
CA PRO A 256 -8.10 33.58 -20.36
C PRO A 256 -6.62 34.02 -20.39
N ALA A 257 -6.28 35.12 -19.72
CA ALA A 257 -4.91 35.61 -19.64
C ALA A 257 -4.01 34.65 -18.83
N ARG A 258 -4.52 34.10 -17.72
CA ARG A 258 -3.82 33.11 -16.90
C ARG A 258 -3.63 31.77 -17.62
N ALA A 259 -4.63 31.33 -18.37
CA ALA A 259 -4.54 30.13 -19.21
C ALA A 259 -3.48 30.32 -20.31
N ARG A 260 -3.47 31.49 -20.96
CA ARG A 260 -2.45 31.85 -21.96
C ARG A 260 -1.03 31.80 -21.36
N LEU A 261 -0.81 32.44 -20.22
CA LEU A 261 0.50 32.45 -19.55
C LEU A 261 0.97 31.03 -19.19
N GLN A 262 0.08 30.18 -18.65
CA GLN A 262 0.43 28.78 -18.37
C GLN A 262 0.77 28.00 -19.64
N LEU A 263 0.02 28.21 -20.74
CA LEU A 263 0.28 27.62 -22.05
C LEU A 263 1.66 28.02 -22.60
N GLU A 264 1.98 29.31 -22.59
CA GLU A 264 3.27 29.85 -23.03
C GLU A 264 4.43 29.22 -22.24
N LEU A 265 4.32 29.22 -20.90
CA LEU A 265 5.34 28.63 -20.03
C LEU A 265 5.48 27.12 -20.25
N ALA A 266 4.38 26.39 -20.35
CA ALA A 266 4.39 24.95 -20.55
C ALA A 266 5.00 24.55 -21.89
N HIS A 267 4.64 25.25 -22.97
CA HIS A 267 5.20 24.97 -24.29
C HIS A 267 6.71 25.20 -24.31
N ALA A 268 7.17 26.33 -23.77
CA ALA A 268 8.58 26.65 -23.68
C ALA A 268 9.37 25.62 -22.85
N GLU A 269 8.89 25.28 -21.65
CA GLU A 269 9.57 24.34 -20.74
C GLU A 269 9.60 22.92 -21.32
N MET A 270 8.49 22.44 -21.90
CA MET A 270 8.42 21.10 -22.51
C MET A 270 9.37 20.98 -23.70
N LYS A 271 9.41 22.01 -24.56
CA LYS A 271 10.34 22.07 -25.70
C LYS A 271 11.79 22.08 -25.23
N GLN A 272 12.12 22.90 -24.23
CA GLN A 272 13.47 22.98 -23.67
C GLN A 272 13.94 21.64 -23.09
N ARG A 273 13.05 20.85 -22.49
CA ARG A 273 13.37 19.54 -21.88
C ARG A 273 13.24 18.36 -22.83
N GLY A 274 12.85 18.58 -24.09
CA GLY A 274 12.59 17.50 -25.05
C GLY A 274 11.45 16.57 -24.61
N ARG A 275 10.45 17.10 -23.89
CA ARG A 275 9.25 16.37 -23.47
C ARG A 275 8.12 16.56 -24.49
N PRO A 276 7.06 15.72 -24.45
CA PRO A 276 5.91 15.90 -25.31
C PRO A 276 5.32 17.31 -25.18
N ALA A 277 4.88 17.87 -26.31
CA ALA A 277 4.18 19.15 -26.31
C ALA A 277 2.92 19.11 -25.40
N PRO A 278 2.50 20.25 -24.82
CA PRO A 278 1.31 20.30 -23.99
C PRO A 278 0.09 19.76 -24.73
N LEU A 279 -0.79 19.05 -24.02
CA LEU A 279 -2.10 18.67 -24.53
C LEU A 279 -3.12 19.73 -24.19
N VAL A 280 -3.79 20.26 -25.21
CA VAL A 280 -4.82 21.29 -25.02
C VAL A 280 -6.18 20.71 -25.35
N TRP A 281 -7.09 20.70 -24.38
CA TRP A 281 -8.49 20.39 -24.60
C TRP A 281 -9.30 21.67 -24.52
N ILE A 282 -10.04 21.93 -25.58
CA ILE A 282 -10.90 23.10 -25.70
C ILE A 282 -12.34 22.63 -25.49
N GLN A 283 -13.01 23.24 -24.50
CA GLN A 283 -14.40 22.97 -24.17
C GLN A 283 -15.28 23.08 -25.43
N PRO A 284 -16.04 22.03 -25.79
CA PRO A 284 -16.98 22.09 -26.89
C PRO A 284 -18.04 23.17 -26.63
N ALA A 285 -18.17 24.13 -27.55
CA ALA A 285 -19.19 25.16 -27.51
C ALA A 285 -19.59 25.57 -28.93
N ALA A 286 -20.85 25.99 -29.11
CA ALA A 286 -21.38 26.42 -30.40
C ALA A 286 -20.71 27.71 -30.93
N ALA A 287 -20.21 28.56 -30.03
CA ALA A 287 -19.51 29.79 -30.37
C ALA A 287 -18.42 30.10 -29.33
N THR A 288 -17.42 30.87 -29.75
CA THR A 288 -16.37 31.41 -28.87
C THR A 288 -16.78 32.81 -28.40
N ASP A 289 -16.77 33.02 -27.09
CA ASP A 289 -17.02 34.32 -26.50
C ASP A 289 -15.94 35.36 -26.87
N ALA A 290 -16.28 36.65 -26.85
CA ALA A 290 -15.32 37.70 -27.17
C ALA A 290 -14.12 37.74 -26.20
N SER A 291 -14.35 37.42 -24.91
CA SER A 291 -13.31 37.43 -23.87
C SER A 291 -12.26 36.33 -24.03
N THR A 292 -12.62 35.21 -24.67
CA THR A 292 -11.72 34.05 -24.88
C THR A 292 -11.13 34.02 -26.28
N ARG A 293 -11.61 34.87 -27.20
CA ARG A 293 -11.22 34.84 -28.62
C ARG A 293 -9.72 34.97 -28.84
N SER A 294 -9.06 35.90 -28.16
CA SER A 294 -7.60 36.05 -28.28
C SER A 294 -6.81 34.82 -27.83
N LEU A 295 -7.32 34.06 -26.84
CA LEU A 295 -6.70 32.81 -26.41
C LEU A 295 -6.94 31.69 -27.44
N MET A 296 -8.15 31.61 -28.02
CA MET A 296 -8.44 30.64 -29.06
C MET A 296 -7.59 30.89 -30.30
N ASP A 297 -7.50 32.14 -30.76
CA ASP A 297 -6.67 32.51 -31.89
C ASP A 297 -5.21 32.09 -31.65
N TYR A 298 -4.68 32.34 -30.45
CA TYR A 298 -3.32 31.92 -30.07
C TYR A 298 -3.13 30.39 -30.08
N ILE A 299 -4.12 29.62 -29.63
CA ILE A 299 -4.04 28.15 -29.63
C ILE A 299 -4.13 27.59 -31.06
N GLU A 300 -5.14 28.04 -31.82
CA GLU A 300 -5.47 27.51 -33.15
C GLU A 300 -4.49 27.99 -34.23
N SER A 301 -3.73 29.06 -33.98
CA SER A 301 -2.69 29.56 -34.89
C SER A 301 -1.29 29.32 -34.35
N ASP A 302 -0.80 30.17 -33.43
CA ASP A 302 0.59 30.16 -32.97
C ASP A 302 1.00 28.78 -32.42
N LEU A 303 0.28 28.25 -31.43
CA LEU A 303 0.65 26.97 -30.79
C LEU A 303 0.48 25.77 -31.73
N ALA A 304 -0.60 25.75 -32.53
CA ALA A 304 -0.82 24.69 -33.50
C ALA A 304 0.31 24.64 -34.55
N ASN A 305 0.77 25.81 -35.03
CA ASN A 305 1.89 25.91 -35.95
C ASN A 305 3.23 25.46 -35.31
N ASP A 306 3.36 25.61 -34.00
CA ASP A 306 4.50 25.14 -33.20
C ASP A 306 4.40 23.66 -32.79
N GLY A 307 3.41 22.92 -33.31
CA GLY A 307 3.26 21.47 -33.12
C GLY A 307 2.56 21.06 -31.82
N VAL A 308 1.78 21.96 -31.22
CA VAL A 308 0.94 21.65 -30.05
C VAL A 308 -0.41 21.11 -30.52
N ASP A 309 -0.70 19.85 -30.15
CA ASP A 309 -1.98 19.22 -30.42
C ASP A 309 -3.09 19.85 -29.56
N TYR A 310 -4.20 20.23 -30.18
CA TYR A 310 -5.42 20.61 -29.47
C TYR A 310 -6.63 19.75 -29.89
N LEU A 311 -7.54 19.50 -28.96
CA LEU A 311 -8.76 18.72 -29.19
C LEU A 311 -10.01 19.53 -28.87
N GLN A 312 -11.01 19.40 -29.74
CA GLN A 312 -12.38 19.89 -29.55
C GLN A 312 -13.29 18.66 -29.58
N GLY A 313 -13.42 17.99 -28.44
CA GLY A 313 -14.07 16.67 -28.36
C GLY A 313 -14.45 16.29 -26.94
N SER A 314 -14.71 15.01 -26.69
CA SER A 314 -15.06 14.55 -25.35
C SER A 314 -13.84 14.56 -24.43
N LEU A 315 -14.08 14.61 -23.11
CA LEU A 315 -13.01 14.46 -22.12
C LEU A 315 -12.37 13.05 -22.18
N GLU A 316 -13.12 12.04 -22.63
CA GLU A 316 -12.62 10.66 -22.76
C GLU A 316 -11.59 10.52 -23.89
N ASP A 317 -11.76 11.28 -24.97
CA ASP A 317 -10.76 11.36 -26.05
C ASP A 317 -9.45 11.95 -25.54
N LEU A 318 -9.53 13.01 -24.73
CA LEU A 318 -8.37 13.60 -24.07
C LEU A 318 -7.68 12.60 -23.14
N LYS A 319 -8.44 11.87 -22.32
CA LYS A 319 -7.87 10.84 -21.43
C LYS A 319 -7.13 9.78 -22.22
N THR A 320 -7.69 9.32 -23.34
CA THR A 320 -7.05 8.33 -24.21
C THR A 320 -5.71 8.83 -24.74
N LEU A 321 -5.67 10.06 -25.26
CA LEU A 321 -4.45 10.67 -25.79
C LEU A 321 -3.41 10.94 -24.70
N MET A 322 -3.85 11.43 -23.54
CA MET A 322 -3.00 11.63 -22.36
C MET A 322 -2.30 10.34 -21.96
N LEU A 323 -3.02 9.21 -21.92
CA LEU A 323 -2.46 7.92 -21.51
C LEU A 323 -1.50 7.33 -22.54
N ASP A 324 -1.67 7.64 -23.82
CA ASP A 324 -0.74 7.23 -24.86
C ASP A 324 0.61 7.95 -24.76
N LYS A 325 0.58 9.24 -24.38
CA LYS A 325 1.81 10.06 -24.19
C LYS A 325 2.52 9.82 -22.85
N LEU A 326 1.87 9.18 -21.87
CA LEU A 326 2.43 8.91 -20.55
C LEU A 326 3.12 7.54 -20.48
N PRO A 327 4.15 7.37 -19.63
CA PRO A 327 4.79 6.08 -19.44
C PRO A 327 3.76 5.07 -18.92
N LYS A 328 3.67 3.92 -19.59
CA LYS A 328 2.80 2.84 -19.12
C LYS A 328 3.42 2.24 -17.86
N PRO A 329 2.60 1.91 -16.83
CA PRO A 329 3.10 1.17 -15.68
C PRO A 329 3.72 -0.11 -16.22
N THR A 330 5.03 -0.27 -15.99
CA THR A 330 5.67 -1.55 -16.27
C THR A 330 5.06 -2.53 -15.26
N PRO A 331 4.49 -3.68 -15.69
CA PRO A 331 4.02 -4.66 -14.73
C PRO A 331 5.19 -4.99 -13.81
N LYS A 332 5.06 -4.71 -12.51
CA LYS A 332 6.05 -5.11 -11.51
C LYS A 332 6.26 -6.60 -11.74
N ALA A 333 7.47 -6.99 -12.15
CA ALA A 333 7.84 -8.39 -12.17
C ALA A 333 7.52 -8.94 -10.77
N PRO A 334 6.84 -10.10 -10.66
CA PRO A 334 6.52 -10.65 -9.36
C PRO A 334 7.80 -10.70 -8.52
N PRO A 335 7.76 -10.31 -7.23
CA PRO A 335 8.93 -10.41 -6.37
C PRO A 335 9.49 -11.81 -6.51
N LYS A 336 10.80 -11.93 -6.79
CA LYS A 336 11.42 -13.25 -6.95
C LYS A 336 11.07 -14.09 -5.73
N PRO A 337 10.59 -15.34 -5.92
CA PRO A 337 10.26 -16.20 -4.80
C PRO A 337 11.47 -16.32 -3.89
N ARG A 338 11.25 -16.26 -2.58
CA ARG A 338 12.31 -16.37 -1.58
C ARG A 338 12.94 -17.75 -1.73
N GLU A 339 14.23 -17.83 -2.08
CA GLU A 339 14.93 -19.11 -2.27
C GLU A 339 15.65 -19.54 -0.99
N VAL A 340 15.75 -20.86 -0.74
CA VAL A 340 16.58 -21.44 0.33
C VAL A 340 17.45 -22.57 -0.21
N ALA A 341 18.73 -22.57 0.15
CA ALA A 341 19.65 -23.64 -0.23
C ALA A 341 19.36 -24.89 0.60
N VAL A 342 19.24 -26.06 -0.04
CA VAL A 342 19.03 -27.35 0.66
C VAL A 342 20.14 -28.32 0.33
N LEU A 343 21.03 -28.57 1.28
CA LEU A 343 22.12 -29.53 1.17
C LEU A 343 21.58 -30.93 1.45
N VAL A 344 21.80 -31.85 0.52
CA VAL A 344 21.26 -33.21 0.59
C VAL A 344 22.28 -34.21 0.02
N GLU A 345 22.48 -35.31 0.74
CA GLU A 345 23.27 -36.45 0.24
C GLU A 345 22.51 -37.15 -0.90
N ASP A 346 23.24 -37.67 -1.88
CA ASP A 346 22.64 -38.34 -3.04
C ASP A 346 21.71 -39.51 -2.64
N GLY A 347 22.06 -40.23 -1.57
CA GLY A 347 21.26 -41.32 -1.00
C GLY A 347 19.97 -40.89 -0.29
N ASP A 348 19.84 -39.61 0.05
CA ASP A 348 18.68 -39.03 0.75
C ASP A 348 17.79 -38.22 -0.21
N LEU A 349 18.22 -38.03 -1.47
CA LEU A 349 17.55 -37.17 -2.45
C LEU A 349 16.10 -37.60 -2.77
N ALA A 350 15.83 -38.92 -2.76
CA ALA A 350 14.51 -39.48 -3.04
C ALA A 350 13.47 -39.08 -1.97
N ASP A 351 13.91 -38.86 -0.73
CA ASP A 351 13.06 -38.59 0.43
C ASP A 351 12.90 -37.08 0.70
N LEU A 352 13.48 -36.24 -0.15
CA LEU A 352 13.42 -34.79 -0.04
C LEU A 352 12.03 -34.21 -0.41
N GLY A 353 11.16 -35.00 -1.05
CA GLY A 353 9.84 -34.59 -1.54
C GLY A 353 8.97 -33.86 -0.51
N PRO A 354 8.71 -34.45 0.68
CA PRO A 354 7.88 -33.83 1.72
C PRO A 354 8.40 -32.46 2.18
N LEU A 355 9.74 -32.30 2.32
CA LEU A 355 10.33 -31.01 2.70
C LEU A 355 10.15 -29.96 1.59
N LYS A 356 10.27 -30.35 0.32
CA LYS A 356 10.02 -29.43 -0.80
C LYS A 356 8.59 -28.94 -0.82
N THR A 357 7.62 -29.84 -0.66
CA THR A 357 6.19 -29.51 -0.59
C THR A 357 5.92 -28.59 0.59
N LEU A 358 6.50 -28.86 1.76
CA LEU A 358 6.36 -28.00 2.94
C LEU A 358 6.90 -26.58 2.68
N LEU A 359 8.11 -26.47 2.12
CA LEU A 359 8.76 -25.19 1.84
C LEU A 359 7.97 -24.40 0.80
N ALA A 360 7.62 -25.01 -0.33
CA ALA A 360 6.95 -24.33 -1.43
C ALA A 360 5.49 -23.99 -1.10
N ASP A 361 4.70 -24.98 -0.67
CA ASP A 361 3.23 -24.84 -0.62
C ASP A 361 2.75 -24.19 0.68
N LYS A 362 3.44 -24.45 1.81
CA LYS A 362 3.01 -23.93 3.12
C LYS A 362 3.83 -22.75 3.63
N LEU A 363 5.10 -22.67 3.23
CA LEU A 363 6.03 -21.63 3.71
C LEU A 363 6.36 -20.59 2.63
N GLY A 364 5.98 -20.82 1.37
CA GLY A 364 6.17 -19.87 0.28
C GLY A 364 7.64 -19.62 -0.08
N VAL A 365 8.52 -20.61 0.19
CA VAL A 365 9.96 -20.54 -0.07
C VAL A 365 10.35 -21.60 -1.09
N GLU A 366 11.09 -21.22 -2.13
CA GLU A 366 11.53 -22.13 -3.18
C GLU A 366 12.82 -22.87 -2.75
N PRO A 367 12.78 -24.22 -2.60
CA PRO A 367 13.95 -24.99 -2.23
C PRO A 367 14.91 -25.13 -3.41
N ARG A 368 16.22 -24.95 -3.16
CA ARG A 368 17.30 -25.13 -4.14
C ARG A 368 18.22 -26.27 -3.71
N PRO A 369 17.95 -27.51 -4.14
CA PRO A 369 18.74 -28.66 -3.74
C PRO A 369 20.17 -28.62 -4.29
N LEU A 370 21.13 -28.84 -3.40
CA LEU A 370 22.55 -29.00 -3.65
C LEU A 370 22.94 -30.42 -3.27
N LYS A 371 23.43 -31.17 -4.25
CA LYS A 371 23.70 -32.61 -4.09
C LYS A 371 25.11 -32.85 -3.62
N PHE A 372 25.25 -33.67 -2.59
CA PHE A 372 26.54 -34.10 -2.05
C PHE A 372 26.72 -35.60 -2.25
N SER A 373 27.99 -36.02 -2.37
CA SER A 373 28.41 -37.40 -2.25
C SER A 373 29.49 -37.48 -1.18
N ARG A 374 29.20 -38.12 -0.04
CA ARG A 374 30.12 -38.19 1.12
C ARG A 374 30.66 -36.80 1.51
N ALA A 375 29.74 -35.88 1.78
CA ALA A 375 30.01 -34.47 2.11
C ALA A 375 30.80 -33.66 1.06
N THR A 376 31.09 -34.24 -0.12
CA THR A 376 31.70 -33.52 -1.25
C THR A 376 30.60 -33.06 -2.21
N PRO A 377 30.55 -31.76 -2.59
CA PRO A 377 29.54 -31.28 -3.52
C PRO A 377 29.75 -31.89 -4.92
N LYS A 378 28.66 -32.27 -5.59
CA LYS A 378 28.72 -32.75 -6.98
C LYS A 378 29.02 -31.64 -8.00
N ASP A 379 28.81 -30.39 -7.62
CA ASP A 379 28.96 -29.20 -8.47
C ASP A 379 29.34 -27.99 -7.59
N GLU A 380 30.63 -27.66 -7.55
CA GLU A 380 31.17 -26.58 -6.73
C GLU A 380 30.74 -25.19 -7.21
N GLU A 381 30.64 -24.97 -8.52
CA GLU A 381 30.23 -23.68 -9.08
C GLU A 381 28.77 -23.39 -8.72
N ARG A 382 27.91 -24.40 -8.83
CA ARG A 382 26.51 -24.31 -8.41
C ARG A 382 26.39 -24.13 -6.90
N LEU A 383 27.20 -24.82 -6.09
CA LEU A 383 27.25 -24.63 -4.64
C LEU A 383 27.53 -23.16 -4.31
N ALA A 384 28.62 -22.60 -4.84
CA ALA A 384 29.01 -21.22 -4.60
C ALA A 384 27.91 -20.23 -5.03
N ARG A 385 27.36 -20.40 -6.25
CA ARG A 385 26.32 -19.52 -6.78
C ARG A 385 25.02 -19.57 -5.97
N THR A 386 24.55 -20.76 -5.62
CA THR A 386 23.31 -20.93 -4.85
C THR A 386 23.46 -20.42 -3.43
N LEU A 387 24.58 -20.70 -2.76
CA LEU A 387 24.82 -20.16 -1.43
C LEU A 387 24.93 -18.64 -1.47
N ALA A 388 25.61 -18.04 -2.44
CA ALA A 388 25.67 -16.58 -2.59
C ALA A 388 24.28 -15.93 -2.74
N ALA A 389 23.34 -16.61 -3.41
CA ALA A 389 21.97 -16.13 -3.59
C ALA A 389 21.03 -16.41 -2.40
N CYS A 390 21.37 -17.38 -1.53
CA CYS A 390 20.53 -17.81 -0.41
C CYS A 390 21.17 -17.40 0.93
N PRO A 391 20.56 -16.46 1.69
CA PRO A 391 21.08 -16.05 3.00
C PRO A 391 20.98 -17.16 4.05
N GLN A 392 20.08 -18.13 3.84
CA GLN A 392 19.85 -19.27 4.72
C GLN A 392 20.06 -20.59 3.98
N ALA A 393 20.49 -21.61 4.72
CA ALA A 393 20.70 -22.96 4.22
C ALA A 393 20.07 -24.00 5.16
N ILE A 394 19.62 -25.10 4.58
CA ILE A 394 19.06 -26.26 5.28
C ILE A 394 19.92 -27.48 4.94
N ILE A 395 20.40 -28.19 5.95
CA ILE A 395 20.94 -29.55 5.81
C ILE A 395 19.78 -30.53 6.00
N PHE A 396 19.48 -31.31 4.96
CA PHE A 396 18.49 -32.37 5.04
C PHE A 396 19.18 -33.67 5.45
N TRP A 397 18.91 -34.13 6.67
CA TRP A 397 19.54 -35.31 7.26
C TRP A 397 18.52 -36.44 7.40
N HIS A 398 18.63 -37.49 6.56
CA HIS A 398 17.69 -38.62 6.60
C HIS A 398 18.36 -39.95 6.93
N ARG A 399 19.19 -40.53 6.06
CA ARG A 399 19.80 -41.86 6.28
C ARG A 399 21.29 -41.83 6.66
N GLN A 400 21.93 -40.68 6.56
CA GLN A 400 23.37 -40.55 6.84
C GLN A 400 23.65 -40.62 8.35
N SER A 401 24.91 -40.85 8.72
CA SER A 401 25.35 -40.73 10.12
C SER A 401 25.51 -39.26 10.52
N GLU A 402 25.64 -39.00 11.82
CA GLU A 402 25.91 -37.63 12.30
C GLU A 402 27.23 -37.06 11.79
N ASP A 403 28.22 -37.91 11.48
CA ASP A 403 29.52 -37.49 10.95
C ASP A 403 29.35 -36.70 9.65
N TRP A 404 28.44 -37.13 8.78
CA TRP A 404 28.15 -36.42 7.53
C TRP A 404 27.63 -34.99 7.78
N VAL A 405 26.84 -34.80 8.83
CA VAL A 405 26.33 -33.47 9.21
C VAL A 405 27.47 -32.60 9.75
N PHE A 406 28.39 -33.18 10.54
CA PHE A 406 29.59 -32.48 10.99
C PHE A 406 30.50 -32.09 9.84
N ASP A 407 30.77 -33.02 8.91
CA ASP A 407 31.58 -32.77 7.72
C ASP A 407 31.02 -31.60 6.90
N LEU A 408 29.70 -31.53 6.72
CA LEU A 408 29.06 -30.38 6.05
C LEU A 408 29.26 -29.08 6.81
N MET A 409 29.13 -29.08 8.14
CA MET A 409 29.31 -27.88 8.96
C MET A 409 30.77 -27.38 9.00
N ASP A 410 31.73 -28.24 8.64
CA ASP A 410 33.14 -27.90 8.56
C ASP A 410 33.58 -27.53 7.13
N LEU A 411 32.66 -27.54 6.15
CA LEU A 411 32.92 -27.00 4.81
C LEU A 411 33.13 -25.48 4.85
N ASP A 412 34.24 -25.01 4.27
CA ASP A 412 34.56 -23.59 4.14
C ASP A 412 33.41 -22.78 3.50
N ALA A 413 32.70 -23.37 2.54
CA ALA A 413 31.57 -22.73 1.85
C ALA A 413 30.40 -22.38 2.78
N LEU A 414 30.27 -23.04 3.94
CA LEU A 414 29.23 -22.80 4.93
C LEU A 414 29.69 -21.93 6.11
N ALA A 415 30.96 -21.54 6.19
CA ALA A 415 31.53 -20.80 7.33
C ALA A 415 30.71 -19.54 7.68
N ASP A 416 30.30 -18.74 6.68
CA ASP A 416 29.52 -17.51 6.87
C ASP A 416 28.05 -17.73 7.26
N ARG A 417 27.60 -18.99 7.21
CA ARG A 417 26.21 -19.40 7.48
C ARG A 417 26.07 -20.18 8.77
N LEU A 418 27.14 -20.44 9.50
CA LEU A 418 27.04 -21.08 10.81
C LEU A 418 26.25 -20.20 11.78
N GLY A 419 25.32 -20.81 12.51
CA GLY A 419 24.48 -20.20 13.53
C GLY A 419 23.00 -20.54 13.35
N PRO A 420 22.21 -20.48 14.44
CA PRO A 420 20.81 -20.92 14.47
C PRO A 420 19.84 -20.06 13.63
N GLU A 421 20.29 -18.91 13.13
CA GLU A 421 19.50 -18.03 12.25
C GLU A 421 19.80 -18.24 10.75
N ARG A 422 20.94 -18.88 10.42
CA ARG A 422 21.45 -18.98 9.04
C ARG A 422 21.58 -20.42 8.54
N LEU A 423 21.79 -21.39 9.45
CA LEU A 423 21.84 -22.81 9.13
C LEU A 423 20.82 -23.57 9.96
N CYS A 424 20.03 -24.40 9.30
CA CYS A 424 19.07 -25.31 9.91
C CYS A 424 19.38 -26.75 9.52
N ILE A 425 19.28 -27.68 10.46
CA ILE A 425 19.39 -29.12 10.21
C ILE A 425 17.99 -29.70 10.38
N VAL A 426 17.46 -30.24 9.30
CA VAL A 426 16.17 -30.92 9.28
C VAL A 426 16.42 -32.42 9.36
N ALA A 427 16.20 -33.00 10.53
CA ALA A 427 16.27 -34.44 10.74
C ALA A 427 14.94 -35.09 10.30
N ALA A 428 15.01 -35.99 9.32
CA ALA A 428 13.87 -36.68 8.73
C ALA A 428 14.03 -38.21 8.80
N GLY A 429 12.95 -38.96 8.53
CA GLY A 429 12.95 -40.43 8.59
C GLY A 429 12.70 -40.98 9.99
N GLU A 430 12.97 -42.27 10.19
CA GLU A 430 12.84 -42.92 11.50
C GLU A 430 13.81 -42.29 12.53
N GLY A 431 13.33 -42.17 13.76
CA GLY A 431 14.15 -41.69 14.88
C GLY A 431 15.26 -42.69 15.19
N SER A 432 16.47 -42.17 15.43
CA SER A 432 17.61 -42.93 15.91
C SER A 432 18.13 -42.28 17.20
N ASP A 433 18.84 -43.06 18.02
CA ASP A 433 19.52 -42.53 19.21
C ASP A 433 20.48 -41.39 18.83
N GLU A 434 21.17 -41.52 17.69
CA GLU A 434 22.03 -40.46 17.11
C GLU A 434 21.27 -39.15 16.90
N LYS A 435 20.13 -39.17 16.19
CA LYS A 435 19.31 -37.96 15.95
C LYS A 435 18.74 -37.38 17.23
N ALA A 436 18.44 -38.23 18.22
CA ALA A 436 17.91 -37.79 19.51
C ALA A 436 18.98 -37.13 20.40
N SER A 437 20.24 -37.61 20.34
CA SER A 437 21.36 -37.04 21.10
C SER A 437 22.11 -35.91 20.39
N PHE A 438 21.92 -35.74 19.08
CA PHE A 438 22.63 -34.75 18.28
C PHE A 438 22.28 -33.32 18.72
N THR A 439 23.30 -32.56 19.10
CA THR A 439 23.15 -31.15 19.49
C THR A 439 24.30 -30.31 18.94
N THR A 440 24.00 -29.09 18.50
CA THR A 440 25.01 -28.16 17.99
C THR A 440 24.60 -26.71 18.23
N LYS A 441 25.60 -25.82 18.38
CA LYS A 441 25.40 -24.36 18.38
C LYS A 441 25.58 -23.75 16.99
N LYS A 442 26.12 -24.52 16.04
CA LYS A 442 26.42 -24.08 14.66
C LYS A 442 25.17 -24.08 13.76
N ALA A 443 24.06 -24.65 14.20
CA ALA A 443 22.82 -24.70 13.42
C ALA A 443 21.60 -24.83 14.35
N ARG A 444 20.41 -24.52 13.83
CA ARG A 444 19.15 -24.83 14.49
C ARG A 444 18.71 -26.24 14.13
N MET A 445 18.31 -27.03 15.11
CA MET A 445 17.75 -28.37 14.89
C MET A 445 16.24 -28.30 14.69
N VAL A 446 15.73 -29.01 13.69
CA VAL A 446 14.29 -29.18 13.44
C VAL A 446 14.00 -30.66 13.15
N ASN A 447 13.11 -31.26 13.94
CA ASN A 447 12.70 -32.65 13.73
C ASN A 447 11.44 -32.69 12.85
N ALA A 448 11.58 -33.25 11.63
CA ALA A 448 10.50 -33.27 10.63
C ALA A 448 9.38 -34.28 10.92
N VAL A 449 9.52 -35.11 11.96
CA VAL A 449 8.60 -36.22 12.27
C VAL A 449 7.36 -35.76 13.08
N VAL A 450 7.28 -34.49 13.47
CA VAL A 450 6.21 -33.97 14.35
C VAL A 450 5.60 -32.68 13.77
N SER A 451 4.31 -32.44 14.01
CA SER A 451 3.60 -31.19 13.71
C SER A 451 4.31 -29.92 14.20
N ASN A 452 5.19 -30.03 15.21
CA ASN A 452 6.03 -28.94 15.70
C ASN A 452 7.14 -28.50 14.71
N GLY A 453 7.58 -29.37 13.79
CA GLY A 453 8.67 -29.06 12.85
C GLY A 453 8.33 -27.93 11.86
N GLU A 454 7.05 -27.78 11.47
CA GLU A 454 6.62 -26.67 10.62
C GLU A 454 6.79 -25.31 11.32
N ALA A 455 6.45 -25.22 12.61
CA ALA A 455 6.53 -23.97 13.37
C ALA A 455 7.99 -23.54 13.60
N GLU A 456 8.88 -24.50 13.88
CA GLU A 456 10.31 -24.22 14.06
C GLU A 456 10.99 -23.85 12.75
N LEU A 457 10.63 -24.52 11.65
CA LEU A 457 11.14 -24.19 10.32
C LEU A 457 10.66 -22.81 9.86
N ARG A 458 9.39 -22.46 10.15
CA ARG A 458 8.87 -21.10 9.90
C ARG A 458 9.65 -20.05 10.71
N ARG A 459 9.87 -20.28 12.01
CA ARG A 459 10.69 -19.38 12.85
C ARG A 459 12.12 -19.22 12.33
N PHE A 460 12.72 -20.28 11.81
CA PHE A 460 14.04 -20.20 11.18
C PHE A 460 13.98 -19.28 9.96
N LEU A 461 13.05 -19.52 9.03
CA LEU A 461 12.91 -18.72 7.82
C LEU A 461 12.56 -17.25 8.13
N ASP A 462 11.77 -16.97 9.17
CA ASP A 462 11.42 -15.59 9.53
C ASP A 462 12.57 -14.81 10.19
N GLY A 463 13.55 -15.50 10.79
CA GLY A 463 14.70 -14.88 11.48
C GLY A 463 15.73 -14.17 10.57
N ALA A 464 15.59 -14.29 9.25
CA ALA A 464 16.46 -13.63 8.27
C ALA A 464 15.84 -12.38 7.61
N ALA A 465 14.71 -11.89 8.14
CA ALA A 465 14.08 -10.65 7.71
C ALA A 465 14.78 -9.40 8.27
#